data_AF-A0A3B7L3Z1-F1
#
_entry.id   AF-A0A3B7L3Z1-F1
#
_cell.length_a   1.000
_cell.length_b   1.000
_cell.length_c   1.000
_cell.angle_alpha   90.00
_cell.angle_beta   90.00
_cell.angle_gamma   90.00
#
_symmetry.space_group_name_H-M   'P 1'
#
loop_
_entity.id
_entity.type
_entity.pdbx_description
1 polymer ?
#
loop_
_entity_poly.entity_id
_entity_poly.type
_entity_poly.pdbx_seq_one_letter_code
_entity_poly.pdbx_strand_id
1 'polypeptide(L)'
;MTFAKPLAVIGSSALALTFTLAAPAVAQQMPQGAPSAEQQVAQLDELVNLDDSQEQELVALLTDGQERLQSLQAEAQGVQMQIHEQIGPEFDEAAIRRDAERLGQLTGDMTAESALMQARIQSTLTAEQRDELERLAEEQEAQMRQMQEQMQQQQMPAE
;
A
#
# COMPACT_ATOMS: atom_id res chain seq x y z
N MET A 1 25.74 10.79 34.82
CA MET A 1 24.80 9.72 34.43
C MET A 1 24.59 9.83 32.93
N THR A 2 25.16 8.89 32.18
CA THR A 2 25.17 8.85 30.71
C THR A 2 23.85 8.27 30.22
N PHE A 3 23.08 9.04 29.45
CA PHE A 3 21.91 8.52 28.75
C PHE A 3 22.35 7.95 27.40
N ALA A 4 22.05 6.66 27.21
CA ALA A 4 22.32 5.91 26.00
C ALA A 4 21.39 6.35 24.85
N LYS A 5 21.97 6.46 23.65
CA LYS A 5 21.28 6.61 22.36
C LYS A 5 20.53 5.33 22.02
N PRO A 6 19.29 5.37 21.48
CA PRO A 6 18.75 4.24 20.75
C PRO A 6 19.25 4.25 19.31
N LEU A 7 19.49 3.03 18.82
CA LEU A 7 20.14 2.67 17.56
C LEU A 7 19.32 3.06 16.32
N ALA A 8 20.09 3.18 15.24
CA ALA A 8 19.72 3.40 13.86
C ALA A 8 18.99 2.21 13.20
N VAL A 9 18.18 2.56 12.20
CA VAL A 9 17.99 1.91 10.89
C VAL A 9 17.46 0.47 10.86
N ILE A 10 16.19 0.37 10.45
CA ILE A 10 15.67 -0.64 9.52
C ILE A 10 15.08 0.23 8.39
N GLY A 11 15.66 0.38 7.20
CA GLY A 11 16.17 -0.68 6.35
C GLY A 11 15.01 -1.35 5.58
N SER A 12 14.10 -0.57 4.99
CA SER A 12 12.99 -1.08 4.17
C SER A 12 12.98 -0.35 2.83
N SER A 13 13.86 -0.76 1.93
CA SER A 13 13.77 -0.50 0.50
C SER A 13 12.74 -1.47 -0.07
N ALA A 14 11.48 -1.07 -0.02
CA ALA A 14 10.41 -1.65 -0.81
C ALA A 14 9.38 -0.54 -0.92
N LEU A 15 8.86 -0.29 -2.12
CA LEU A 15 7.75 0.62 -2.40
C LEU A 15 6.54 0.23 -1.53
N ALA A 16 6.55 0.68 -0.27
CA ALA A 16 5.42 0.61 0.61
C ALA A 16 4.47 1.70 0.11
N LEU A 17 3.51 1.30 -0.71
CA LEU A 17 2.26 2.03 -0.88
C LEU A 17 1.61 2.13 0.51
N THR A 18 2.07 3.12 1.26
CA THR A 18 1.55 3.44 2.58
C THR A 18 0.17 4.01 2.37
N PHE A 19 -0.85 3.16 2.51
CA PHE A 19 -2.21 3.60 2.76
C PHE A 19 -2.20 4.38 4.07
N THR A 20 -2.04 5.69 3.97
CA THR A 20 -2.26 6.60 5.10
C THR A 20 -3.74 6.56 5.42
N LEU A 21 -4.10 5.90 6.53
CA LEU A 21 -5.42 6.03 7.15
C LEU A 21 -5.52 7.44 7.75
N ALA A 22 -5.64 8.44 6.88
CA ALA A 22 -5.88 9.82 7.25
C ALA A 22 -7.38 10.11 7.16
N ALA A 23 -7.86 10.80 8.19
CA ALA A 23 -9.18 11.40 8.40
C ALA A 23 -9.99 11.80 7.13
N PRO A 24 -11.34 11.83 7.21
CA PRO A 24 -12.25 11.98 6.07
C PRO A 24 -12.28 13.39 5.41
N ALA A 25 -11.24 14.21 5.55
CA ALA A 25 -11.27 15.62 5.16
C ALA A 25 -10.63 15.94 3.79
N VAL A 26 -10.10 14.96 3.05
CA VAL A 26 -9.38 15.19 1.76
C VAL A 26 -9.98 14.43 0.57
N ALA A 27 -11.27 14.08 0.63
CA ALA A 27 -11.94 13.32 -0.43
C ALA A 27 -12.37 14.16 -1.66
N GLN A 28 -12.19 15.50 -1.66
CA GLN A 28 -12.84 16.36 -2.67
C GLN A 28 -11.97 16.81 -3.86
N GLN A 29 -10.68 16.43 -3.94
CA GLN A 29 -9.82 16.90 -5.04
C GLN A 29 -8.86 15.87 -5.64
N MET A 30 -9.01 14.58 -5.32
CA MET A 30 -8.31 13.56 -6.12
C MET A 30 -8.98 13.41 -7.49
N PRO A 31 -8.21 13.30 -8.60
CA PRO A 31 -8.76 12.86 -9.87
C PRO A 31 -9.57 11.59 -9.66
N GLN A 32 -10.74 11.51 -10.30
CA GLN A 32 -11.69 10.41 -10.14
C GLN A 32 -11.02 9.05 -10.34
N GLY A 33 -11.11 8.20 -9.30
CA GLY A 33 -10.87 6.76 -9.38
C GLY A 33 -9.41 6.36 -9.24
N ALA A 34 -9.14 5.39 -8.38
CA ALA A 34 -7.94 4.58 -8.53
C ALA A 34 -7.94 3.98 -9.95
N PRO A 35 -6.77 3.87 -10.62
CA PRO A 35 -6.70 3.29 -11.96
C PRO A 35 -7.26 1.86 -11.94
N SER A 36 -7.99 1.49 -12.98
CA SER A 36 -8.52 0.13 -13.11
C SER A 36 -7.39 -0.90 -13.23
N ALA A 37 -7.70 -2.18 -12.99
CA ALA A 37 -6.72 -3.26 -13.18
C ALA A 37 -6.10 -3.22 -14.58
N GLU A 38 -6.91 -3.00 -15.61
CA GLU A 38 -6.46 -2.91 -17.00
C GLU A 38 -5.52 -1.71 -17.23
N GLN A 39 -5.82 -0.57 -16.62
CA GLN A 39 -4.96 0.61 -16.70
C GLN A 39 -3.63 0.41 -15.97
N GLN A 40 -3.63 -0.32 -14.86
CA GLN A 40 -2.41 -0.66 -14.13
C GLN A 40 -1.54 -1.63 -14.93
N VAL A 41 -2.14 -2.65 -15.54
CA VAL A 41 -1.41 -3.61 -16.40
C VAL A 41 -0.90 -2.93 -17.67
N ALA A 42 -1.70 -2.08 -18.32
CA ALA A 42 -1.24 -1.36 -19.52
C ALA A 42 -0.02 -0.46 -19.23
N GLN A 43 0.02 0.19 -18.07
CA GLN A 43 1.20 0.96 -17.64
C GLN A 43 2.40 0.06 -17.38
N LEU A 44 2.18 -1.15 -16.84
CA LEU A 44 3.25 -2.11 -16.63
C LEU A 44 3.79 -2.65 -17.97
N ASP A 45 2.90 -2.92 -18.93
CA ASP A 45 3.26 -3.32 -20.29
C ASP A 45 4.15 -2.29 -20.98
N GLU A 46 3.80 -1.00 -20.92
CA GLU A 46 4.63 0.06 -21.50
C GLU A 46 6.07 0.09 -20.94
N LEU A 47 6.28 -0.42 -19.73
CA LEU A 47 7.59 -0.43 -19.07
C LEU A 47 8.41 -1.69 -19.36
N VAL A 48 7.78 -2.87 -19.37
CA VAL A 48 8.50 -4.16 -19.45
C VAL A 48 8.11 -5.04 -20.63
N ASN A 49 7.22 -4.56 -21.50
CA ASN A 49 6.70 -5.26 -22.67
C ASN A 49 6.21 -6.66 -22.28
N LEU A 50 5.05 -6.68 -21.63
CA LEU A 50 4.35 -7.90 -21.23
C LEU A 50 3.91 -8.68 -22.48
N ASP A 51 3.76 -9.99 -22.34
CA ASP A 51 3.07 -10.79 -23.35
C ASP A 51 1.56 -10.88 -23.05
N ASP A 52 0.76 -11.25 -24.06
CA ASP A 52 -0.70 -11.37 -23.95
C ASP A 52 -1.15 -12.28 -22.79
N SER A 53 -0.36 -13.30 -22.43
CA SER A 53 -0.66 -14.21 -21.33
C SER A 53 -0.40 -13.55 -19.99
N GLN A 54 0.73 -12.86 -19.85
CA GLN A 54 1.10 -12.11 -18.66
C GLN A 54 0.08 -11.00 -18.39
N GLU A 55 -0.33 -10.26 -19.42
CA GLU A 55 -1.35 -9.21 -19.28
C GLU A 55 -2.67 -9.76 -18.73
N GLN A 56 -3.19 -10.85 -19.34
CA GLN A 56 -4.44 -11.47 -18.91
C GLN A 56 -4.36 -11.98 -17.47
N GLU A 57 -3.25 -12.62 -17.11
CA GLU A 57 -3.03 -13.14 -15.76
C GLU A 57 -2.96 -12.00 -14.73
N LEU A 58 -2.22 -10.93 -15.05
CA LEU A 58 -2.09 -9.77 -14.17
C LEU A 58 -3.41 -9.01 -14.00
N VAL A 59 -4.19 -8.84 -15.07
CA VAL A 59 -5.53 -8.22 -14.98
C VAL A 59 -6.44 -9.06 -14.10
N ALA A 60 -6.50 -10.37 -14.32
CA ALA A 60 -7.32 -11.26 -13.51
C ALA A 60 -6.91 -11.22 -12.03
N LEU A 61 -5.60 -11.24 -11.78
CA LEU A 61 -5.04 -11.19 -10.43
C LEU A 61 -5.35 -9.87 -9.71
N LEU A 62 -5.17 -8.74 -10.39
CA LEU A 62 -5.44 -7.42 -9.81
C LEU A 62 -6.94 -7.24 -9.54
N THR A 63 -7.80 -7.71 -10.44
CA THR A 63 -9.25 -7.65 -10.25
C THR A 63 -9.69 -8.49 -9.04
N ASP A 64 -9.29 -9.77 -8.97
CA ASP A 64 -9.63 -10.66 -7.85
C ASP A 64 -9.08 -10.13 -6.51
N GLY A 65 -7.81 -9.70 -6.51
CA GLY A 65 -7.18 -9.11 -5.33
C GLY A 65 -7.88 -7.83 -4.85
N GLN A 66 -8.25 -6.94 -5.78
CA GLN A 66 -8.98 -5.71 -5.45
C GLN A 66 -10.38 -6.00 -4.90
N GLU A 67 -11.14 -6.92 -5.52
CA GLU A 67 -12.47 -7.34 -5.03
C GLU A 67 -12.37 -7.90 -3.61
N ARG A 68 -11.37 -8.76 -3.36
CA ARG A 68 -11.16 -9.37 -2.05
C ARG A 68 -10.76 -8.34 -0.99
N LEU A 69 -9.84 -7.44 -1.31
CA LEU A 69 -9.43 -6.35 -0.40
C LEU A 69 -10.59 -5.41 -0.10
N GLN A 70 -11.42 -5.07 -1.10
CA GLN A 70 -12.63 -4.27 -0.90
C GLN A 70 -13.62 -4.97 0.03
N SER A 71 -13.83 -6.27 -0.14
CA SER A 71 -14.70 -7.06 0.75
C SER A 71 -14.18 -7.07 2.19
N LEU A 72 -12.88 -7.33 2.39
CA LEU A 72 -12.26 -7.32 3.73
C LEU A 72 -12.35 -5.94 4.39
N GLN A 73 -12.14 -4.87 3.61
CA GLN A 73 -12.25 -3.51 4.09
C GLN A 73 -13.69 -3.16 4.49
N ALA A 74 -14.68 -3.56 3.68
CA ALA A 74 -16.09 -3.35 4.01
C ALA A 74 -16.49 -4.10 5.29
N GLU A 75 -16.01 -5.33 5.47
CA GLU A 75 -16.23 -6.10 6.69
C GLU A 75 -15.58 -5.43 7.91
N ALA A 76 -14.34 -4.96 7.77
CA ALA A 76 -13.63 -4.25 8.84
C ALA A 76 -14.36 -2.97 9.26
N GLN A 77 -14.88 -2.20 8.31
CA GLN A 77 -15.71 -1.03 8.59
C GLN A 77 -17.00 -1.41 9.34
N GLY A 78 -17.64 -2.52 8.93
CA GLY A 78 -18.81 -3.08 9.62
C GLY A 78 -18.52 -3.43 11.08
N VAL A 79 -17.41 -4.14 11.34
CA VAL A 79 -16.97 -4.50 12.69
C VAL A 79 -16.63 -3.25 13.52
N GLN A 80 -15.99 -2.25 12.92
CA GLN A 80 -15.68 -1.00 13.60
C GLN A 80 -16.94 -0.25 14.04
N MET A 81 -17.99 -0.24 13.21
CA MET A 81 -19.29 0.32 13.59
C MET A 81 -19.93 -0.48 14.73
N GLN A 82 -19.89 -1.81 14.69
CA GLN A 82 -20.42 -2.66 15.77
C GLN A 82 -19.74 -2.40 17.12
N ILE A 83 -18.42 -2.22 17.13
CA ILE A 83 -17.68 -1.81 18.33
C ILE A 83 -18.18 -0.46 18.83
N HIS A 84 -18.36 0.52 17.93
CA HIS A 84 -18.82 1.85 18.29
C HIS A 84 -20.23 1.85 18.89
N GLU A 85 -21.14 1.05 18.32
CA GLU A 85 -22.52 0.89 18.81
C GLU A 85 -22.61 0.27 20.21
N GLN A 86 -21.59 -0.51 20.60
CA GLN A 86 -21.52 -1.12 21.93
C GLN A 86 -20.98 -0.17 23.01
N ILE A 87 -20.52 1.03 22.64
CA ILE A 87 -20.05 2.04 23.60
C ILE A 87 -21.26 2.69 24.27
N GLY A 88 -21.56 2.26 25.49
CA GLY A 88 -22.65 2.82 26.28
C GLY A 88 -22.60 2.41 27.75
N PRO A 89 -23.56 2.88 28.57
CA PRO A 89 -23.61 2.57 30.01
C PRO A 89 -23.73 1.07 30.30
N GLU A 90 -24.36 0.31 29.39
CA GLU A 90 -24.61 -1.13 29.50
C GLU A 90 -23.73 -1.93 28.52
N PHE A 91 -22.47 -1.51 28.32
CA PHE A 91 -21.57 -2.16 27.37
C PHE A 91 -21.32 -3.63 27.72
N ASP A 92 -21.14 -4.45 26.69
CA ASP A 92 -20.68 -5.84 26.82
C ASP A 92 -19.18 -5.91 26.50
N GLU A 93 -18.37 -6.04 27.55
CA GLU A 93 -16.90 -6.13 27.38
C GLU A 93 -16.48 -7.31 26.51
N ALA A 94 -17.14 -8.47 26.65
CA ALA A 94 -16.78 -9.67 25.93
C ALA A 94 -17.09 -9.53 24.44
N ALA A 95 -18.22 -8.90 24.10
CA ALA A 95 -18.57 -8.58 22.73
C ALA A 95 -17.58 -7.57 22.11
N ILE A 96 -17.23 -6.49 22.81
CA ILE A 96 -16.24 -5.50 22.34
C ILE A 96 -14.89 -6.16 22.07
N ARG A 97 -14.39 -7.00 22.99
CA ARG A 97 -13.10 -7.69 22.81
C ARG A 97 -13.11 -8.64 21.62
N ARG A 98 -14.18 -9.43 21.46
CA ARG A 98 -14.33 -10.35 20.32
C ARG A 98 -14.35 -9.60 18.99
N ASP A 99 -15.08 -8.49 18.92
CA ASP A 99 -15.19 -7.71 17.70
C ASP A 99 -13.85 -7.00 17.39
N ALA A 100 -13.11 -6.55 18.41
CA ALA A 100 -11.75 -6.03 18.25
C ALA A 100 -10.75 -7.10 17.76
N GLU A 101 -10.83 -8.33 18.26
CA GLU A 101 -10.04 -9.47 17.75
C GLU A 101 -10.33 -9.74 16.28
N ARG A 102 -11.62 -9.73 15.88
CA ARG A 102 -12.02 -9.87 14.48
C ARG A 102 -11.46 -8.74 13.61
N LEU A 103 -11.49 -7.50 14.09
CA LEU A 103 -10.89 -6.37 13.36
C LEU A 103 -9.38 -6.56 13.15
N GLY A 104 -8.68 -7.09 14.16
CA GLY A 104 -7.28 -7.47 14.05
C GLY A 104 -7.02 -8.57 13.01
N GLN A 105 -7.86 -9.60 12.98
CA GLN A 105 -7.80 -10.66 11.97
C GLN A 105 -8.00 -10.10 10.56
N LEU A 106 -9.04 -9.30 10.35
CA LEU A 106 -9.32 -8.67 9.05
C LEU A 106 -8.16 -7.78 8.57
N THR A 107 -7.52 -7.06 9.49
CA THR A 107 -6.32 -6.26 9.17
C THR A 107 -5.14 -7.14 8.75
N GLY A 108 -4.95 -8.26 9.45
CA GLY A 108 -3.96 -9.27 9.09
C GLY A 108 -4.23 -9.89 7.72
N ASP A 109 -5.49 -10.24 7.44
CA ASP A 109 -5.92 -10.82 6.16
C ASP A 109 -5.70 -9.84 5.00
N MET A 110 -6.04 -8.55 5.17
CA MET A 110 -5.76 -7.52 4.16
C MET A 110 -4.24 -7.37 3.91
N THR A 111 -3.43 -7.43 4.96
CA THR A 111 -1.97 -7.35 4.85
C THR A 111 -1.42 -8.57 4.09
N ALA A 112 -1.88 -9.76 4.43
CA ALA A 112 -1.50 -10.99 3.78
C ALA A 112 -1.92 -11.01 2.31
N GLU A 113 -3.15 -10.61 2.00
CA GLU A 113 -3.67 -10.56 0.64
C GLU A 113 -2.87 -9.57 -0.22
N SER A 114 -2.56 -8.38 0.31
CA SER A 114 -1.72 -7.39 -0.39
C SER A 114 -0.32 -7.93 -0.70
N ALA A 115 0.32 -8.60 0.28
CA ALA A 115 1.64 -9.19 0.10
C ALA A 115 1.62 -10.35 -0.91
N LEU A 116 0.58 -11.19 -0.87
CA LEU A 116 0.41 -12.30 -1.80
C LEU A 116 0.17 -11.79 -3.22
N MET A 117 -0.65 -10.75 -3.39
CA MET A 117 -0.86 -10.10 -4.67
C MET A 117 0.46 -9.59 -5.26
N GLN A 118 1.27 -8.88 -4.45
CA GLN A 118 2.59 -8.42 -4.87
C GLN A 118 3.55 -9.56 -5.23
N ALA A 119 3.56 -10.65 -4.45
CA ALA A 119 4.41 -11.81 -4.71
C ALA A 119 4.02 -12.53 -6.00
N ARG A 120 2.71 -12.65 -6.26
CA ARG A 120 2.20 -13.29 -7.47
C ARG A 120 2.49 -12.45 -8.73
N ILE A 121 2.31 -11.12 -8.68
CA ILE A 121 2.72 -10.22 -9.77
C ILE A 121 4.18 -10.45 -10.13
N GLN A 122 5.07 -10.46 -9.15
CA GLN A 122 6.50 -10.72 -9.38
C GLN A 122 6.76 -12.10 -10.00
N SER A 123 5.96 -13.11 -9.65
CA SER A 123 6.10 -14.47 -10.19
C SER A 123 5.60 -14.62 -11.63
N THR A 124 4.66 -13.77 -12.06
CA THR A 124 4.16 -13.73 -13.44
C THR A 124 5.17 -13.06 -14.40
N LEU A 125 6.01 -12.16 -13.89
CA LEU A 125 7.08 -11.51 -14.65
C LEU A 125 8.29 -12.41 -14.87
N THR A 126 9.05 -12.20 -15.94
CA THR A 126 10.35 -12.84 -16.14
C THR A 126 11.43 -12.20 -15.24
N ALA A 127 12.61 -12.82 -15.16
CA ALA A 127 13.73 -12.24 -14.43
C ALA A 127 14.15 -10.91 -15.05
N GLU A 128 14.26 -10.86 -16.37
CA GLU A 128 14.66 -9.68 -17.12
C GLU A 128 13.67 -8.52 -16.92
N GLN A 129 12.36 -8.81 -16.92
CA GLN A 129 11.33 -7.80 -16.67
C GLN A 129 11.39 -7.26 -15.23
N ARG A 130 11.67 -8.11 -14.24
CA ARG A 130 11.85 -7.67 -12.84
C ARG A 130 13.09 -6.79 -12.68
N ASP A 131 14.20 -7.21 -13.28
CA ASP A 131 15.46 -6.45 -13.23
C ASP A 131 15.30 -5.08 -13.90
N GLU A 132 14.53 -5.00 -14.98
CA GLU A 132 14.22 -3.72 -15.65
C GLU A 132 13.36 -2.80 -14.77
N LEU A 133 12.34 -3.33 -14.07
CA LEU A 133 11.57 -2.53 -13.11
C LEU A 133 12.43 -2.02 -11.96
N GLU A 134 13.34 -2.85 -11.45
CA GLU A 134 14.27 -2.45 -10.39
C GLU A 134 15.19 -1.33 -10.87
N ARG A 135 15.75 -1.45 -12.07
CA ARG A 135 16.56 -0.40 -12.71
C ARG A 135 15.78 0.91 -12.84
N LEU A 136 14.55 0.86 -13.33
CA LEU A 136 13.69 2.05 -13.47
C LEU A 136 13.35 2.68 -12.12
N ALA A 137 13.11 1.87 -11.09
CA ALA A 137 12.86 2.35 -9.74
C ALA A 137 14.09 3.06 -9.15
N GLU A 138 15.29 2.48 -9.31
CA GLU A 138 16.54 3.09 -8.86
C GLU A 138 16.84 4.43 -9.55
N GLU A 139 16.58 4.51 -10.86
CA GLU A 139 16.74 5.74 -11.64
C GLU A 139 15.78 6.85 -11.16
N GLN A 140 14.51 6.48 -10.92
CA GLN A 140 13.52 7.41 -10.38
C GLN A 140 13.93 7.90 -8.98
N GLU A 141 14.35 7.00 -8.09
CA GLU A 141 14.82 7.36 -6.77
C GLU A 141 16.03 8.31 -6.82
N ALA A 142 16.99 8.03 -7.70
CA ALA A 142 18.16 8.89 -7.88
C ALA A 142 17.77 10.29 -8.35
N GLN A 143 16.84 10.40 -9.30
CA GLN A 143 16.31 11.67 -9.78
C GLN A 143 15.60 12.45 -8.66
N MET A 144 14.78 11.77 -7.86
CA MET A 144 14.09 12.37 -6.71
C MET A 144 15.07 12.88 -5.64
N ARG A 145 16.11 12.11 -5.34
CA ARG A 145 17.19 12.54 -4.42
C ARG A 145 17.88 13.80 -4.94
N GLN A 146 18.23 13.85 -6.23
CA GLN A 146 18.88 15.00 -6.85
C GLN A 146 17.99 16.26 -6.80
N MET A 147 16.69 16.12 -7.06
CA MET A 147 15.72 17.22 -6.94
C MET A 147 15.63 17.75 -5.51
N GLN A 148 15.60 16.87 -4.52
CA GLN A 148 15.56 17.25 -3.10
C GLN A 148 16.82 18.02 -2.68
N GLU A 149 18.00 17.59 -3.14
CA GLU A 149 19.26 18.29 -2.87
C GLU A 149 19.29 19.70 -3.48
N GLN A 150 18.80 19.87 -4.71
CA GLN A 150 18.70 21.18 -5.35
C GLN A 150 17.73 22.11 -4.62
N MET A 151 16.60 21.58 -4.13
CA MET A 151 15.63 22.35 -3.34
C MET A 151 16.18 22.76 -1.97
N GLN A 152 17.00 21.91 -1.34
CA GLN A 152 17.67 22.24 -0.08
C GLN A 152 18.74 23.32 -0.26
N GLN A 153 19.51 23.29 -1.35
CA GLN A 153 20.51 24.32 -1.63
C GLN A 153 19.90 25.69 -1.95
N GLN A 154 18.71 25.75 -2.53
CA GLN A 154 18.01 27.02 -2.78
C GLN A 154 17.34 27.63 -1.52
N GLN A 155 17.12 26.83 -0.47
CA GLN A 155 16.48 27.26 0.77
C GLN A 155 17.48 27.69 1.86
N MET A 156 18.78 27.51 1.66
CA MET A 156 19.80 28.15 2.51
C MET A 156 20.19 29.50 1.88
N PRO A 157 19.64 30.63 2.35
CA PRO A 157 20.20 31.92 2.00
C PRO A 157 21.64 31.97 2.51
N ALA A 158 22.57 32.40 1.65
CA ALA A 158 23.93 32.71 2.07
C ALA A 158 23.87 33.81 3.14
N GLU A 159 24.22 33.50 4.39
CA GLU A 159 24.62 34.49 5.40
C GLU A 159 26.02 35.05 5.09
#